data_AF-A0A2T4VNI5-F1
#
_entry.id   AF-A0A2T4VNI5-F1
#
_cell.length_a   1.000
_cell.length_b   1.000
_cell.length_c   1.000
_cell.angle_alpha   90.00
_cell.angle_beta   90.00
_cell.angle_gamma   90.00
#
_symmetry.space_group_name_H-M   'P 1'
#
loop_
_entity.id
_entity.type
_entity.pdbx_description
1 polymer ?
#
loop_
_entity_poly.entity_id
_entity_poly.type
_entity_poly.pdbx_seq_one_letter_code
_entity_poly.pdbx_strand_id
1 'polypeptide(L)'
;MRTAPPPWPRRFSMRSRSSIPTMPSSPTPIAAEYGERTPRKMARPPAIRSEGTPRRAGNGVRSICSAWAFSIRRASTRGSTHGRDTAVMESSYPESARKHPGGSSVLARVRPASHASPMPRLRILGSLLAILLTGSGCLTGRAPPPESGSDATEALLERARLGLRGPDREATLSDLETLARELESRLEKNPRDARLHGQMARTAFFLHREDKALREAELALALAPDQPEPHYIKAFILGGRNQAEAALAGATRATELDARQGRYWQLLGTLYLQLDRPGESRAAIDKTLALEPGNAQALFFLGLLHMDQGRPDEALAAYEKACESEPDFAMAHYNAGQLYQLRGEAAPALERFQKAAELEPQDWRTRAKLVQLHQALGHKAQRDTEREALLLLHQAGKVDKDYFVREQFNEAGRTVMAVENFELEGDWARRYEFQVYAPGQERPTLVISLGSYAFANAFAREKDPTGPRLFHLDGYHPDNAHDTYGFFQGEPSYDETREMVLSILRGQLKPMSSTKPGQP
;
A
#
# COMPACT_ATOMS: atom_id res chain seq x y z
N MET A 1 51.97 -32.34 -10.32
CA MET A 1 53.03 -31.51 -10.95
C MET A 1 52.33 -30.33 -11.61
N ARG A 2 52.27 -29.14 -10.99
CA ARG A 2 53.23 -27.99 -11.11
C ARG A 2 53.36 -27.57 -12.59
N THR A 3 52.95 -26.37 -13.05
CA THR A 3 53.31 -24.98 -12.68
C THR A 3 52.37 -24.02 -13.47
N ALA A 4 51.66 -23.04 -12.91
CA ALA A 4 51.99 -21.66 -12.46
C ALA A 4 52.15 -20.56 -13.58
N PRO A 5 51.55 -19.33 -13.43
CA PRO A 5 51.44 -18.20 -14.40
C PRO A 5 52.52 -17.09 -14.15
N PRO A 6 52.45 -15.74 -14.47
CA PRO A 6 51.59 -14.81 -15.28
C PRO A 6 52.45 -13.84 -16.19
N PRO A 7 52.02 -12.59 -16.59
CA PRO A 7 52.39 -11.39 -15.76
C PRO A 7 51.45 -10.15 -15.78
N TRP A 8 51.61 -9.30 -14.75
CA TRP A 8 51.15 -7.90 -14.62
C TRP A 8 52.22 -6.89 -15.12
N PRO A 9 51.84 -5.64 -15.42
CA PRO A 9 52.55 -4.44 -14.88
C PRO A 9 51.56 -3.30 -14.53
N ARG A 10 51.82 -2.22 -13.76
CA ARG A 10 52.98 -1.69 -13.02
C ARG A 10 52.45 -0.62 -12.04
N ARG A 11 53.13 -0.50 -10.89
CA ARG A 11 53.01 0.61 -9.92
C ARG A 11 53.64 1.89 -10.47
N PHE A 12 53.05 3.04 -10.15
CA PHE A 12 53.78 4.32 -10.06
C PHE A 12 53.67 4.87 -8.64
N SER A 13 54.84 5.11 -8.04
CA SER A 13 55.03 5.88 -6.81
C SER A 13 55.75 7.17 -7.16
N MET A 14 55.29 8.31 -6.64
CA MET A 14 56.16 9.46 -6.39
C MET A 14 55.72 10.18 -5.11
N ARG A 15 56.74 10.56 -4.33
CA ARG A 15 56.67 11.21 -3.01
C ARG A 15 56.68 12.74 -3.13
N SER A 16 56.17 13.35 -2.05
CA SER A 16 56.59 14.58 -1.36
C SER A 16 56.23 15.96 -1.93
N ARG A 17 55.45 16.73 -1.14
CA ARG A 17 55.88 17.88 -0.29
C ARG A 17 54.60 18.59 0.21
N SER A 18 54.25 18.48 1.50
CA SER A 18 54.47 19.49 2.56
C SER A 18 53.93 20.89 2.25
N SER A 19 52.86 21.32 2.93
CA SER A 19 52.58 22.71 3.35
C SER A 19 51.37 22.74 4.31
N ILE A 20 51.66 23.02 5.59
CA ILE A 20 50.70 23.44 6.64
C ILE A 20 50.67 24.97 6.62
N PRO A 21 49.50 25.60 6.84
CA PRO A 21 49.45 26.71 7.81
C PRO A 21 48.20 26.60 8.71
N THR A 22 48.39 26.34 10.01
CA THR A 22 48.28 27.31 11.12
C THR A 22 46.94 28.05 11.23
N MET A 23 46.19 27.71 12.29
CA MET A 23 45.14 28.52 12.89
C MET A 23 45.69 29.86 13.43
N PRO A 24 44.79 30.82 13.71
CA PRO A 24 44.91 31.65 14.90
C PRO A 24 43.72 31.46 15.85
N SER A 25 44.07 31.42 17.13
CA SER A 25 43.24 31.44 18.34
C SER A 25 42.56 32.81 18.58
N SER A 26 41.27 32.74 18.98
CA SER A 26 40.49 33.46 20.03
C SER A 26 41.04 34.78 20.65
N PRO A 27 40.19 35.73 21.15
CA PRO A 27 39.47 35.49 22.42
C PRO A 27 38.14 36.28 22.73
N THR A 28 37.28 35.63 23.55
CA THR A 28 36.55 36.15 24.75
C THR A 28 35.30 37.07 24.67
N PRO A 29 34.48 37.11 25.76
CA PRO A 29 33.01 37.10 25.74
C PRO A 29 32.37 38.40 26.26
N ILE A 30 31.03 38.47 26.23
CA ILE A 30 30.26 39.37 27.09
C ILE A 30 29.14 38.59 27.78
N ALA A 31 29.16 38.66 29.10
CA ALA A 31 28.07 38.33 30.02
C ALA A 31 27.29 39.62 30.37
N ALA A 32 26.00 39.49 30.63
CA ALA A 32 25.21 40.31 31.58
C ALA A 32 23.79 39.72 31.65
N GLU A 33 23.44 39.05 32.74
CA GLU A 33 22.67 39.56 33.90
C GLU A 33 21.17 39.21 33.76
N TYR A 34 20.67 38.27 34.56
CA TYR A 34 20.19 38.42 35.94
C TYR A 34 18.96 39.34 36.07
N GLY A 35 17.86 38.73 36.52
CA GLY A 35 16.62 39.36 36.91
C GLY A 35 15.75 38.36 37.67
N GLU A 36 16.20 37.99 38.87
CA GLU A 36 15.41 37.25 39.86
C GLU A 36 14.19 38.06 40.34
N ARG A 37 13.07 37.37 40.65
CA ARG A 37 12.39 37.34 41.96
C ARG A 37 10.98 36.70 41.88
N THR A 38 10.95 35.40 42.20
CA THR A 38 10.16 34.63 43.20
C THR A 38 8.90 35.25 43.91
N PRO A 39 8.12 34.51 44.74
CA PRO A 39 7.33 33.28 44.49
C PRO A 39 5.94 33.29 45.23
N ARG A 40 5.25 32.13 45.26
CA ARG A 40 4.16 31.65 46.16
C ARG A 40 2.75 31.56 45.54
N LYS A 41 2.17 30.35 45.51
CA LYS A 41 1.48 29.72 46.66
C LYS A 41 1.18 28.24 46.40
N MET A 42 1.49 27.43 47.41
CA MET A 42 1.00 26.07 47.60
C MET A 42 -0.51 26.07 47.87
N ALA A 43 -1.21 25.06 47.36
CA ALA A 43 -2.35 24.46 48.06
C ALA A 43 -2.47 22.99 47.65
N ARG A 44 -2.46 22.11 48.66
CA ARG A 44 -2.76 20.67 48.58
C ARG A 44 -4.23 20.45 49.02
N PRO A 45 -4.79 19.23 48.84
CA PRO A 45 -6.16 18.97 48.35
C PRO A 45 -7.18 18.75 49.48
N PRO A 46 -8.42 18.33 49.13
CA PRO A 46 -9.12 17.36 49.95
C PRO A 46 -9.48 16.09 49.16
N ALA A 47 -9.54 14.98 49.91
CA ALA A 47 -9.97 13.66 49.47
C ALA A 47 -11.35 13.31 50.05
N ILE A 48 -11.96 12.25 49.48
CA ILE A 48 -13.09 11.44 49.97
C ILE A 48 -14.47 12.08 49.65
N ARG A 49 -15.42 11.46 48.92
CA ARG A 49 -16.10 10.17 49.19
C ARG A 49 -16.90 9.66 47.97
N SER A 50 -17.42 8.44 48.16
CA SER A 50 -18.01 7.45 47.25
C SER A 50 -19.41 7.71 46.68
N GLU A 51 -19.74 6.86 45.69
CA GLU A 51 -21.06 6.39 45.24
C GLU A 51 -21.94 7.27 44.36
N GLY A 52 -22.42 6.66 43.25
CA GLY A 52 -23.54 7.15 42.45
C GLY A 52 -23.40 6.86 40.95
N THR A 53 -23.87 5.70 40.49
CA THR A 53 -24.34 5.55 39.10
C THR A 53 -25.55 6.50 38.89
N PRO A 54 -25.71 7.14 37.72
CA PRO A 54 -26.62 6.56 36.73
C PRO A 54 -26.37 6.92 35.24
N ARG A 55 -26.91 6.05 34.38
CA ARG A 55 -27.56 6.31 33.07
C ARG A 55 -26.80 6.97 31.91
N ARG A 56 -26.76 6.19 30.82
CA ARG A 56 -27.06 6.55 29.41
C ARG A 56 -26.99 8.04 29.05
N ALA A 57 -26.00 8.39 28.23
CA ALA A 57 -26.14 9.36 27.16
C ALA A 57 -25.43 8.81 25.92
N GLY A 58 -26.20 8.58 24.85
CA GLY A 58 -25.64 8.35 23.53
C GLY A 58 -25.06 9.65 23.00
N ASN A 59 -23.91 9.53 22.36
CA ASN A 59 -23.35 10.45 21.35
C ASN A 59 -22.35 9.55 20.59
N GLY A 60 -22.62 9.08 19.37
CA GLY A 60 -23.13 9.86 18.26
C GLY A 60 -22.00 10.66 17.59
N VAL A 61 -20.78 10.12 17.49
CA VAL A 61 -19.75 10.70 16.61
C VAL A 61 -19.92 10.09 15.22
N ARG A 62 -20.64 10.84 14.39
CA ARG A 62 -20.70 10.68 12.94
C ARG A 62 -19.30 10.85 12.37
N SER A 63 -18.72 9.76 11.84
CA SER A 63 -17.59 9.87 10.91
C SER A 63 -18.14 10.32 9.56
N ILE A 64 -17.69 11.48 9.11
CA ILE A 64 -17.97 12.03 7.78
C ILE A 64 -17.08 11.26 6.79
N CYS A 65 -17.64 10.22 6.19
CA CYS A 65 -17.17 9.67 4.91
C CYS A 65 -18.26 9.91 3.87
N SER A 66 -18.04 10.91 3.02
CA SER A 66 -18.82 11.10 1.81
C SER A 66 -18.40 10.06 0.76
N ALA A 67 -19.25 9.07 0.50
CA ALA A 67 -19.75 8.71 -0.85
C ALA A 67 -20.39 7.31 -0.87
N TRP A 68 -21.72 7.30 -0.94
CA TRP A 68 -22.59 6.40 -1.73
C TRP A 68 -22.28 4.90 -1.71
N ALA A 69 -22.91 4.19 -0.76
CA ALA A 69 -23.22 2.76 -0.88
C ALA A 69 -24.73 2.57 -0.65
N PHE A 70 -25.44 2.12 -1.69
CA PHE A 70 -26.80 1.62 -1.57
C PHE A 70 -26.75 0.30 -0.79
N SER A 71 -27.46 0.22 0.33
CA SER A 71 -27.60 -1.01 1.10
C SER A 71 -28.65 -1.92 0.44
N ILE A 72 -28.31 -3.17 0.14
CA ILE A 72 -29.32 -4.24 0.02
C ILE A 72 -29.12 -5.20 1.18
N ARG A 73 -30.11 -5.22 2.08
CA ARG A 73 -30.25 -6.21 3.15
C ARG A 73 -30.51 -7.58 2.50
N ARG A 74 -29.69 -8.58 2.84
CA ARG A 74 -30.08 -10.00 2.71
C ARG A 74 -31.25 -10.27 3.65
N ALA A 75 -32.46 -10.33 3.13
CA ALA A 75 -33.59 -10.96 3.80
C ALA A 75 -33.65 -12.42 3.33
N SER A 76 -33.42 -13.33 4.26
CA SER A 76 -33.74 -14.75 4.09
C SER A 76 -35.25 -14.93 4.07
N THR A 77 -35.82 -15.47 2.99
CA THR A 77 -37.17 -16.04 3.05
C THR A 77 -37.27 -17.31 2.21
N ARG A 78 -37.56 -18.38 2.92
CA ARG A 78 -38.17 -19.62 2.42
C ARG A 78 -39.40 -19.27 1.60
N GLY A 79 -39.56 -19.90 0.44
CA GLY A 79 -40.78 -19.83 -0.34
C GLY A 79 -41.89 -20.68 0.30
N SER A 80 -43.05 -20.06 0.53
CA SER A 80 -44.34 -20.74 0.48
C SER A 80 -45.37 -19.80 -0.16
N THR A 81 -45.83 -20.22 -1.34
CA THR A 81 -47.23 -20.19 -1.83
C THR A 81 -48.06 -18.91 -1.81
N HIS A 82 -48.54 -18.58 -3.02
CA HIS A 82 -49.89 -18.11 -3.40
C HIS A 82 -50.31 -16.66 -3.07
N GLY A 83 -50.91 -16.03 -4.08
CA GLY A 83 -51.93 -14.98 -3.87
C GLY A 83 -51.81 -13.79 -4.82
N ARG A 84 -52.77 -13.69 -5.75
CA ARG A 84 -53.06 -12.51 -6.56
C ARG A 84 -53.38 -11.31 -5.66
N ASP A 85 -53.06 -10.08 -6.09
CA ASP A 85 -54.08 -9.07 -6.40
C ASP A 85 -53.46 -7.74 -6.89
N THR A 86 -54.17 -7.17 -7.85
CA THR A 86 -53.99 -5.88 -8.51
C THR A 86 -54.17 -4.68 -7.59
N ALA A 87 -53.35 -3.62 -7.75
CA ALA A 87 -53.81 -2.24 -7.54
C ALA A 87 -52.88 -1.22 -8.24
N VAL A 88 -53.52 -0.34 -9.01
CA VAL A 88 -53.01 0.86 -9.71
C VAL A 88 -53.03 2.06 -8.75
N MET A 89 -52.05 2.96 -8.86
CA MET A 89 -52.13 4.44 -8.71
C MET A 89 -50.70 4.98 -8.48
N GLU A 90 -50.09 5.82 -9.32
CA GLU A 90 -50.38 7.20 -9.77
C GLU A 90 -49.29 8.16 -9.25
N SER A 91 -48.96 9.14 -10.08
CA SER A 91 -47.81 10.04 -10.05
C SER A 91 -47.86 11.14 -8.98
N SER A 92 -46.69 11.72 -8.65
CA SER A 92 -46.59 13.18 -8.43
C SER A 92 -45.14 13.69 -8.50
N TYR A 93 -44.89 14.52 -9.52
CA TYR A 93 -43.80 15.51 -9.58
C TYR A 93 -44.24 16.81 -8.87
N PRO A 94 -43.31 17.76 -8.67
CA PRO A 94 -43.63 19.14 -9.00
C PRO A 94 -42.63 19.77 -9.99
N GLU A 95 -43.21 20.62 -10.84
CA GLU A 95 -42.64 21.33 -11.97
C GLU A 95 -42.36 22.82 -11.63
N SER A 96 -41.77 23.53 -12.61
CA SER A 96 -41.55 24.99 -12.77
C SER A 96 -40.10 25.48 -12.50
N ALA A 97 -39.46 26.32 -13.34
CA ALA A 97 -39.96 27.27 -14.32
C ALA A 97 -38.99 27.54 -15.51
N ARG A 98 -39.56 27.99 -16.64
CA ARG A 98 -38.92 28.36 -17.92
C ARG A 98 -38.47 29.84 -17.99
N LYS A 99 -37.49 30.15 -18.88
CA LYS A 99 -37.55 31.21 -19.93
C LYS A 99 -36.31 31.16 -20.89
N HIS A 100 -36.56 31.36 -22.19
CA HIS A 100 -35.65 31.33 -23.37
C HIS A 100 -35.19 32.77 -23.81
N PRO A 101 -34.60 33.03 -25.02
CA PRO A 101 -33.29 32.62 -25.61
C PRO A 101 -32.48 33.82 -26.19
N GLY A 102 -31.25 33.61 -26.70
CA GLY A 102 -30.53 34.59 -27.54
C GLY A 102 -29.14 34.11 -27.95
N GLY A 103 -28.83 34.12 -29.25
CA GLY A 103 -27.65 33.48 -29.85
C GLY A 103 -26.45 34.38 -30.17
N SER A 104 -25.52 33.74 -30.90
CA SER A 104 -24.37 34.24 -31.65
C SER A 104 -22.97 34.13 -31.02
N SER A 105 -22.06 33.73 -31.90
CA SER A 105 -20.69 33.23 -31.76
C SER A 105 -19.63 34.29 -31.40
N VAL A 106 -18.45 33.84 -30.93
CA VAL A 106 -17.09 34.14 -31.48
C VAL A 106 -15.98 33.82 -30.46
N LEU A 107 -15.06 32.94 -30.90
CA LEU A 107 -13.61 32.79 -30.62
C LEU A 107 -12.99 33.23 -29.28
N ALA A 108 -12.38 32.21 -28.64
CA ALA A 108 -11.00 32.18 -28.12
C ALA A 108 -10.52 33.30 -27.17
N ARG A 109 -10.40 32.94 -25.88
CA ARG A 109 -9.22 33.26 -25.05
C ARG A 109 -9.11 32.23 -23.93
N VAL A 110 -8.19 31.28 -24.10
CA VAL A 110 -7.73 30.39 -23.02
C VAL A 110 -7.03 31.25 -21.98
N ARG A 111 -7.62 31.37 -20.78
CA ARG A 111 -6.91 31.78 -19.57
C ARG A 111 -6.42 30.52 -18.86
N PRO A 112 -5.17 30.48 -18.35
CA PRO A 112 -4.71 29.34 -17.57
C PRO A 112 -5.46 29.35 -16.23
N ALA A 113 -6.22 28.29 -15.96
CA ALA A 113 -6.83 28.06 -14.65
C ALA A 113 -5.73 27.61 -13.69
N SER A 114 -5.14 28.58 -13.00
CA SER A 114 -4.24 28.38 -11.87
C SER A 114 -5.03 28.00 -10.62
N HIS A 115 -5.68 26.84 -10.58
CA HIS A 115 -6.24 26.25 -9.37
C HIS A 115 -5.78 24.78 -9.28
N ALA A 116 -4.57 24.58 -8.76
CA ALA A 116 -4.19 23.30 -8.20
C ALA A 116 -5.11 23.03 -7.01
N SER A 117 -6.01 22.05 -7.14
CA SER A 117 -6.75 21.53 -5.99
C SER A 117 -5.74 21.08 -4.92
N PRO A 118 -5.86 21.52 -3.66
CA PRO A 118 -5.00 21.02 -2.61
C PRO A 118 -5.21 19.51 -2.49
N MET A 119 -4.10 18.75 -2.56
CA MET A 119 -4.10 17.31 -2.32
C MET A 119 -4.85 17.02 -1.01
N PRO A 120 -5.71 15.98 -0.95
CA PRO A 120 -6.24 15.53 0.32
C PRO A 120 -5.05 15.19 1.22
N ARG A 121 -4.97 15.83 2.39
CA ARG A 121 -3.93 15.53 3.40
C ARG A 121 -3.95 14.03 3.64
N LEU A 122 -2.87 13.36 3.26
CA LEU A 122 -2.68 11.94 3.51
C LEU A 122 -2.37 11.80 5.01
N ARG A 123 -3.41 11.89 5.85
CA ARG A 123 -3.26 11.60 7.29
C ARG A 123 -2.74 10.18 7.40
N ILE A 124 -1.54 10.04 7.93
CA ILE A 124 -0.97 8.75 8.32
C ILE A 124 -1.82 8.22 9.47
N LEU A 125 -2.94 7.56 9.18
CA LEU A 125 -3.68 6.84 10.21
C LEU A 125 -2.76 5.72 10.74
N GLY A 126 -2.53 5.68 12.06
CA GLY A 126 -1.65 4.69 12.70
C GLY A 126 -1.94 3.23 12.31
N SER A 127 -3.20 2.93 11.95
CA SER A 127 -3.64 1.63 11.44
C SER A 127 -3.16 1.28 10.02
N LEU A 128 -2.89 2.28 9.17
CA LEU A 128 -2.21 2.09 7.87
C LEU A 128 -0.71 1.83 8.09
N LEU A 129 -0.10 2.43 9.12
CA LEU A 129 1.31 2.26 9.40
C LEU A 129 1.64 0.87 9.98
N ALA A 130 0.74 0.27 10.77
CA ALA A 130 0.87 -1.11 11.24
C ALA A 130 1.08 -2.14 10.11
N ILE A 131 0.47 -1.90 8.96
CA ILE A 131 0.59 -2.72 7.75
C ILE A 131 1.87 -2.37 6.95
N LEU A 132 2.43 -1.18 7.18
CA LEU A 132 3.61 -0.62 6.48
C LEU A 132 4.94 -0.85 7.22
N LEU A 133 4.93 -1.41 8.44
CA LEU A 133 6.09 -1.42 9.35
C LEU A 133 6.83 -2.75 9.54
N THR A 134 6.43 -3.80 8.83
CA THR A 134 7.10 -5.10 8.88
C THR A 134 8.31 -5.19 7.93
N GLY A 135 9.01 -4.08 7.64
CA GLY A 135 10.04 -4.02 6.59
C GLY A 135 11.28 -3.18 6.91
N SER A 136 12.35 -3.52 6.16
CA SER A 136 13.70 -2.91 6.03
C SER A 136 14.75 -3.41 7.02
N GLY A 137 15.98 -3.77 6.63
CA GLY A 137 16.65 -3.46 5.36
C GLY A 137 18.08 -2.87 5.54
N CYS A 138 19.09 -3.24 4.72
CA CYS A 138 20.50 -3.41 5.18
C CYS A 138 21.50 -2.36 4.71
N LEU A 139 22.54 -2.23 5.53
CA LEU A 139 23.78 -1.50 5.30
C LEU A 139 24.78 -2.31 4.44
N THR A 140 25.40 -1.65 3.47
CA THR A 140 26.70 -2.06 2.93
C THR A 140 27.82 -1.27 3.62
N GLY A 141 28.31 -1.81 4.73
CA GLY A 141 29.65 -1.55 5.23
C GLY A 141 30.42 -2.86 5.14
N ARG A 142 31.53 -2.89 4.41
CA ARG A 142 32.34 -4.10 4.23
C ARG A 142 32.88 -4.56 5.59
N ALA A 143 32.21 -5.53 6.22
CA ALA A 143 32.69 -6.20 7.42
C ALA A 143 33.84 -7.18 7.06
N PRO A 144 34.84 -7.35 7.94
CA PRO A 144 35.84 -8.40 7.79
C PRO A 144 35.17 -9.78 7.84
N PRO A 145 35.82 -10.85 7.35
CA PRO A 145 35.25 -12.20 7.41
C PRO A 145 34.91 -12.58 8.86
N PRO A 146 33.85 -13.38 9.11
CA PRO A 146 33.35 -13.64 10.45
C PRO A 146 34.37 -14.43 11.27
N GLU A 147 34.83 -13.83 12.37
CA GLU A 147 35.78 -14.47 13.30
C GLU A 147 35.09 -15.19 14.47
N SER A 148 33.75 -15.23 14.52
CA SER A 148 33.03 -15.97 15.56
C SER A 148 31.59 -16.37 15.16
N GLY A 149 31.05 -17.42 15.80
CA GLY A 149 29.66 -17.86 15.58
C GLY A 149 28.58 -16.83 15.98
N SER A 150 28.94 -15.75 16.68
CA SER A 150 28.04 -14.65 17.01
C SER A 150 27.77 -13.75 15.80
N ASP A 151 28.78 -13.54 14.96
CA ASP A 151 28.70 -12.61 13.83
C ASP A 151 27.84 -13.20 12.69
N ALA A 152 27.86 -14.52 12.54
CA ALA A 152 27.02 -15.23 11.57
C ALA A 152 25.53 -15.17 11.95
N THR A 153 25.19 -15.29 13.24
CA THR A 153 23.80 -15.17 13.70
C THR A 153 23.26 -13.76 13.46
N GLU A 154 24.02 -12.73 13.81
CA GLU A 154 23.60 -11.34 13.59
C GLU A 154 23.48 -11.03 12.09
N ALA A 155 24.41 -11.52 11.26
CA ALA A 155 24.31 -11.37 9.80
C ALA A 155 23.05 -12.03 9.24
N LEU A 156 22.66 -13.21 9.72
CA LEU A 156 21.43 -13.88 9.31
C LEU A 156 20.18 -13.15 9.79
N LEU A 157 20.17 -12.66 11.03
CA LEU A 157 19.04 -11.90 11.58
C LEU A 157 18.87 -10.55 10.88
N GLU A 158 19.97 -9.89 10.54
CA GLU A 158 19.93 -8.72 9.68
C GLU A 158 19.42 -9.14 8.30
N ARG A 159 19.96 -10.18 7.65
CA ARG A 159 19.44 -10.67 6.36
C ARG A 159 17.94 -10.98 6.41
N ALA A 160 17.44 -11.57 7.48
CA ALA A 160 16.01 -11.85 7.68
C ALA A 160 15.17 -10.58 7.81
N ARG A 161 15.71 -9.56 8.46
CA ARG A 161 15.10 -8.23 8.53
C ARG A 161 14.87 -7.62 7.14
N LEU A 162 15.72 -7.94 6.16
CA LEU A 162 15.66 -7.41 4.77
C LEU A 162 14.96 -8.35 3.79
N GLY A 163 15.25 -9.64 3.88
CA GLY A 163 15.12 -10.61 2.78
C GLY A 163 13.84 -11.44 2.80
N LEU A 164 12.94 -11.23 3.77
CA LEU A 164 11.70 -12.00 3.87
C LEU A 164 10.63 -11.63 2.83
N ARG A 165 10.98 -10.82 1.82
CA ARG A 165 10.04 -10.36 0.80
C ARG A 165 10.55 -10.51 -0.64
N GLY A 166 11.85 -10.74 -0.82
CA GLY A 166 12.48 -10.96 -2.13
C GLY A 166 12.57 -12.45 -2.55
N PRO A 167 13.26 -12.76 -3.66
CA PRO A 167 13.36 -14.12 -4.20
C PRO A 167 14.00 -15.12 -3.22
N ASP A 168 14.85 -14.65 -2.30
CA ASP A 168 15.55 -15.47 -1.31
C ASP A 168 14.73 -15.70 -0.02
N ARG A 169 13.44 -15.34 -0.01
CA ARG A 169 12.57 -15.47 1.18
C ARG A 169 12.55 -16.90 1.71
N GLU A 170 12.34 -17.88 0.84
CA GLU A 170 12.25 -19.30 1.23
C GLU A 170 13.57 -19.81 1.79
N ALA A 171 14.68 -19.49 1.13
CA ALA A 171 16.03 -19.84 1.61
C ALA A 171 16.29 -19.19 2.99
N THR A 172 15.90 -17.93 3.16
CA THR A 172 16.06 -17.21 4.42
C THR A 172 15.22 -17.81 5.54
N LEU A 173 13.97 -18.20 5.27
CA LEU A 173 13.12 -18.90 6.23
C LEU A 173 13.71 -20.27 6.63
N SER A 174 14.26 -21.02 5.68
CA SER A 174 14.94 -22.29 5.94
C SER A 174 16.17 -22.12 6.85
N ASP A 175 16.97 -21.08 6.59
CA ASP A 175 18.14 -20.76 7.42
C ASP A 175 17.73 -20.33 8.84
N LEU A 176 16.64 -19.55 8.97
CA LEU A 176 16.09 -19.18 10.27
C LEU A 176 15.56 -20.38 11.06
N GLU A 177 14.93 -21.36 10.40
CA GLU A 177 14.50 -22.61 11.04
C GLU A 177 15.68 -23.44 11.54
N THR A 178 16.79 -23.41 10.80
CA THR A 178 18.03 -24.06 11.22
C THR A 178 18.65 -23.35 12.41
N LEU A 179 18.72 -22.02 12.37
CA LEU A 179 19.18 -21.20 13.48
C LEU A 179 18.31 -21.40 14.73
N ALA A 180 16.98 -21.50 14.58
CA ALA A 180 16.08 -21.74 15.71
C ALA A 180 16.42 -23.05 16.44
N ARG A 181 16.65 -24.14 15.70
CA ARG A 181 17.05 -25.43 16.30
C ARG A 181 18.42 -25.36 16.99
N GLU A 182 19.38 -24.65 16.41
CA GLU A 182 20.69 -24.45 17.02
C GLU A 182 20.59 -23.65 18.33
N LEU A 183 19.83 -22.54 18.31
CA LEU A 183 19.62 -21.70 19.48
C LEU A 183 18.89 -22.46 20.59
N GLU A 184 17.92 -23.34 20.26
CA GLU A 184 17.29 -24.23 21.25
C GLU A 184 18.33 -25.12 21.95
N SER A 185 19.19 -25.81 21.20
CA SER A 185 20.24 -26.66 21.80
C SER A 185 21.25 -25.87 22.65
N ARG A 186 21.56 -24.63 22.25
CA ARG A 186 22.45 -23.75 23.03
C ARG A 186 21.78 -23.24 24.31
N LEU A 187 20.48 -22.96 24.26
CA LEU A 187 19.68 -22.56 25.42
C LEU A 187 19.47 -23.71 26.41
N GLU A 188 19.34 -24.96 25.94
CA GLU A 188 19.31 -26.13 26.83
C GLU A 188 20.57 -26.23 27.71
N LYS A 189 21.74 -25.92 27.12
CA LYS A 189 23.02 -25.92 27.83
C LYS A 189 23.21 -24.67 28.69
N ASN A 190 22.67 -23.53 28.25
CA ASN A 190 22.85 -22.22 28.89
C ASN A 190 21.51 -21.47 29.04
N PRO A 191 20.60 -21.94 29.93
CA PRO A 191 19.23 -21.42 30.04
C PRO A 191 19.12 -20.03 30.67
N ARG A 192 20.24 -19.41 31.03
CA ARG A 192 20.31 -18.07 31.63
C ARG A 192 21.09 -17.07 30.77
N ASP A 193 21.41 -17.43 29.53
CA ASP A 193 22.09 -16.51 28.61
C ASP A 193 21.06 -15.56 27.96
N ALA A 194 21.02 -14.32 28.45
CA ALA A 194 20.12 -13.28 27.96
C ALA A 194 20.27 -13.01 26.45
N ARG A 195 21.50 -13.13 25.92
CA ARG A 195 21.77 -12.88 24.50
C ARG A 195 21.16 -13.97 23.63
N LEU A 196 21.26 -15.25 24.04
CA LEU A 196 20.65 -16.36 23.31
C LEU A 196 19.12 -16.24 23.28
N HIS A 197 18.52 -15.86 24.40
CA HIS A 197 17.08 -15.56 24.45
C HIS A 197 16.71 -14.40 23.52
N GLY A 198 17.54 -13.34 23.46
CA GLY A 198 17.34 -12.22 22.53
C GLY A 198 17.43 -12.63 21.06
N GLN A 199 18.42 -13.46 20.70
CA GLN A 199 18.57 -14.02 19.35
C GLN A 199 17.38 -14.92 19.00
N MET A 200 16.96 -15.79 19.92
CA MET A 200 15.77 -16.64 19.74
C MET A 200 14.50 -15.81 19.54
N ALA A 201 14.33 -14.73 20.32
CA ALA A 201 13.17 -13.86 20.21
C ALA A 201 13.05 -13.25 18.81
N ARG A 202 14.15 -12.73 18.26
CA ARG A 202 14.19 -12.18 16.89
C ARG A 202 13.96 -13.26 15.84
N THR A 203 14.62 -14.42 15.96
CA THR A 203 14.42 -15.56 15.05
C THR A 203 12.95 -16.01 15.03
N ALA A 204 12.35 -16.20 16.21
CA ALA A 204 10.96 -16.59 16.34
C ALA A 204 10.00 -15.54 15.77
N PHE A 205 10.31 -14.25 15.92
CA PHE A 205 9.53 -13.16 15.32
C PHE A 205 9.53 -13.26 13.79
N PHE A 206 10.70 -13.44 13.16
CA PHE A 206 10.82 -13.60 11.71
C PHE A 206 10.18 -14.88 11.17
N LEU A 207 10.11 -15.93 11.99
CA LEU A 207 9.39 -17.17 11.68
C LEU A 207 7.88 -17.09 11.97
N HIS A 208 7.35 -15.90 12.30
CA HIS A 208 5.94 -15.70 12.67
C HIS A 208 5.47 -16.54 13.88
N ARG A 209 6.39 -16.93 14.77
CA ARG A 209 6.11 -17.64 16.02
C ARG A 209 5.97 -16.63 17.15
N GLU A 210 4.94 -15.81 17.05
CA GLU A 210 4.83 -14.58 17.83
C GLU A 210 4.91 -14.84 19.34
N ASP A 211 4.15 -15.80 19.87
CA ASP A 211 4.12 -16.05 21.32
C ASP A 211 5.47 -16.51 21.86
N LYS A 212 6.21 -17.28 21.07
CA LYS A 212 7.58 -17.65 21.43
C LYS A 212 8.48 -16.42 21.41
N ALA A 213 8.39 -15.59 20.38
CA ALA A 213 9.18 -14.36 20.26
C ALA A 213 9.04 -13.46 21.49
N LEU A 214 7.79 -13.22 21.93
CA LEU A 214 7.54 -12.36 23.09
C LEU A 214 8.04 -12.99 24.40
N ARG A 215 7.79 -14.29 24.63
CA ARG A 215 8.29 -14.99 25.83
C ARG A 215 9.82 -14.92 25.93
N GLU A 216 10.51 -15.17 24.83
CA GLU A 216 11.97 -15.17 24.78
C GLU A 216 12.53 -13.74 25.00
N ALA A 217 11.87 -12.72 24.46
CA ALA A 217 12.24 -11.32 24.72
C ALA A 217 12.06 -10.93 26.19
N GLU A 218 11.01 -11.44 26.85
CA GLU A 218 10.77 -11.22 28.27
C GLU A 218 11.80 -11.92 29.15
N LEU A 219 12.21 -13.14 28.79
CA LEU A 219 13.31 -13.85 29.46
C LEU A 219 14.63 -13.12 29.31
N ALA A 220 14.98 -12.67 28.09
CA ALA A 220 16.18 -11.87 27.85
C ALA A 220 16.19 -10.61 28.73
N LEU A 221 15.04 -9.93 28.85
CA LEU A 221 14.90 -8.72 29.65
C LEU A 221 15.00 -9.01 31.16
N ALA A 222 14.42 -10.11 31.63
CA ALA A 222 14.50 -10.51 33.03
C ALA A 222 15.94 -10.87 33.45
N LEU A 223 16.72 -11.46 32.53
CA LEU A 223 18.10 -11.86 32.77
C LEU A 223 19.10 -10.70 32.69
N ALA A 224 18.82 -9.67 31.89
CA ALA A 224 19.69 -8.52 31.69
C ALA A 224 18.92 -7.18 31.59
N PRO A 225 18.26 -6.72 32.68
CA PRO A 225 17.36 -5.56 32.65
C PRO A 225 18.08 -4.21 32.52
N ASP A 226 19.39 -4.17 32.75
CA ASP A 226 20.25 -3.00 32.65
C ASP A 226 20.92 -2.85 31.28
N GLN A 227 20.78 -3.84 30.39
CA GLN A 227 21.30 -3.79 29.03
C GLN A 227 20.27 -3.19 28.07
N PRO A 228 20.66 -2.39 27.06
CA PRO A 228 19.72 -1.78 26.12
C PRO A 228 19.04 -2.81 25.20
N GLU A 229 19.76 -3.89 24.84
CA GLU A 229 19.34 -4.84 23.82
C GLU A 229 18.01 -5.56 24.11
N PRO A 230 17.77 -6.10 25.32
CA PRO A 230 16.50 -6.77 25.61
C PRO A 230 15.29 -5.82 25.60
N HIS A 231 15.47 -4.55 26.02
CA HIS A 231 14.41 -3.53 25.92
C HIS A 231 14.07 -3.24 24.46
N TYR A 232 15.09 -3.08 23.61
CA TYR A 232 14.91 -2.89 22.16
C TYR A 232 14.20 -4.08 21.52
N ILE A 233 14.64 -5.32 21.79
CA ILE A 233 14.06 -6.53 21.19
C ILE A 233 12.59 -6.68 21.57
N LYS A 234 12.25 -6.50 22.86
CA LYS A 234 10.85 -6.56 23.31
C LYS A 234 10.01 -5.47 22.63
N ALA A 235 10.50 -4.23 22.60
CA ALA A 235 9.80 -3.12 21.97
C ALA A 235 9.61 -3.33 20.46
N PHE A 236 10.61 -3.86 19.76
CA PHE A 236 10.54 -4.20 18.35
C PHE A 236 9.44 -5.23 18.08
N ILE A 237 9.37 -6.30 18.87
CA ILE A 237 8.33 -7.34 18.74
C ILE A 237 6.93 -6.78 19.03
N LEU A 238 6.79 -5.95 20.07
CA LEU A 238 5.51 -5.30 20.41
C LEU A 238 5.07 -4.32 19.31
N GLY A 239 6.00 -3.54 18.75
CA GLY A 239 5.72 -2.63 17.62
C GLY A 239 5.27 -3.37 16.37
N GLY A 240 5.91 -4.51 16.06
CA GLY A 240 5.51 -5.41 14.97
C GLY A 240 4.11 -6.02 15.16
N ARG A 241 3.67 -6.19 16.41
CA ARG A 241 2.30 -6.62 16.78
C ARG A 241 1.28 -5.47 16.82
N ASN A 242 1.66 -4.28 16.35
CA ASN A 242 0.84 -3.07 16.44
C ASN A 242 0.46 -2.68 17.87
N GLN A 243 1.33 -2.96 18.84
CA GLN A 243 1.17 -2.56 20.25
C GLN A 243 2.12 -1.41 20.55
N ALA A 244 2.01 -0.33 19.78
CA ALA A 244 2.95 0.78 19.78
C ALA A 244 3.05 1.49 21.13
N GLU A 245 1.93 1.64 21.85
CA GLU A 245 1.90 2.21 23.19
C GLU A 245 2.70 1.37 24.18
N ALA A 246 2.57 0.04 24.12
CA ALA A 246 3.29 -0.88 25.00
C ALA A 246 4.79 -0.95 24.66
N ALA A 247 5.13 -0.81 23.37
CA ALA A 247 6.50 -0.82 22.89
C ALA A 247 7.30 0.42 23.31
N LEU A 248 6.62 1.57 23.45
CA LEU A 248 7.27 2.87 23.62
C LEU A 248 8.18 2.94 24.84
N ALA A 249 7.77 2.36 25.97
CA ALA A 249 8.56 2.36 27.21
C ALA A 249 9.89 1.62 27.03
N GLY A 250 9.87 0.44 26.39
CA GLY A 250 11.08 -0.33 26.11
C GLY A 250 12.00 0.36 25.11
N ALA A 251 11.45 0.89 24.01
CA ALA A 251 12.24 1.62 23.02
C ALA A 251 12.89 2.88 23.62
N THR A 252 12.17 3.61 24.47
CA THR A 252 12.71 4.77 25.20
C THR A 252 13.83 4.34 26.13
N ARG A 253 13.61 3.28 26.90
CA ARG A 253 14.62 2.77 27.83
C ARG A 253 15.91 2.32 27.13
N ALA A 254 15.80 1.71 25.94
CA ALA A 254 16.96 1.36 25.14
C ALA A 254 17.78 2.61 24.76
N THR A 255 17.13 3.71 24.36
CA THR A 255 17.84 4.98 24.05
C THR A 255 18.44 5.68 25.27
N GLU A 256 17.85 5.53 26.45
CA GLU A 256 18.42 6.05 27.70
C GLU A 256 19.67 5.29 28.14
N LEU A 257 19.66 3.97 27.94
CA LEU A 257 20.78 3.09 28.28
C LEU A 257 21.95 3.25 27.29
N ASP A 258 21.64 3.41 26.00
CA ASP A 258 22.65 3.73 24.99
C ASP A 258 22.07 4.60 23.86
N ALA A 259 22.38 5.89 23.91
CA ALA A 259 21.90 6.87 22.94
C ALA A 259 22.68 6.89 21.61
N ARG A 260 23.76 6.09 21.48
CA ARG A 260 24.66 6.14 20.29
C ARG A 260 24.23 5.19 19.18
N GLN A 261 23.25 4.32 19.43
CA GLN A 261 22.78 3.34 18.47
C GLN A 261 21.61 3.90 17.67
N GLY A 262 21.80 4.14 16.36
CA GLY A 262 20.80 4.72 15.48
C GLY A 262 19.52 3.89 15.41
N ARG A 263 19.62 2.56 15.34
CA ARG A 263 18.46 1.64 15.33
C ARG A 263 17.48 1.80 16.50
N TYR A 264 17.90 2.24 17.69
CA TYR A 264 16.98 2.46 18.82
C TYR A 264 16.13 3.71 18.61
N TRP A 265 16.77 4.79 18.14
CA TRP A 265 16.08 6.01 17.72
C TRP A 265 15.18 5.74 16.51
N GLN A 266 15.61 4.89 15.60
CA GLN A 266 14.84 4.48 14.43
C GLN A 266 13.54 3.78 14.86
N LEU A 267 13.62 2.83 15.81
CA LEU A 267 12.45 2.18 16.38
C LEU A 267 11.52 3.18 17.07
N LEU A 268 12.04 4.12 17.87
CA LEU A 268 11.22 5.18 18.45
C LEU A 268 10.50 6.02 17.38
N GLY A 269 11.22 6.41 16.32
CA GLY A 269 10.66 7.17 15.19
C GLY A 269 9.49 6.42 14.53
N THR A 270 9.66 5.12 14.31
CA THR A 270 8.63 4.21 13.82
C THR A 270 7.41 4.16 14.75
N LEU A 271 7.63 3.93 16.05
CA LEU A 271 6.54 3.81 17.03
C LEU A 271 5.76 5.12 17.16
N TYR A 272 6.45 6.27 17.13
CA TYR A 272 5.77 7.57 17.17
C TYR A 272 4.87 7.80 15.95
N LEU A 273 5.26 7.35 14.75
CA LEU A 273 4.36 7.43 13.60
C LEU A 273 3.15 6.49 13.77
N GLN A 274 3.31 5.30 14.36
CA GLN A 274 2.17 4.40 14.64
C GLN A 274 1.16 5.05 15.57
N LEU A 275 1.65 5.90 16.48
CA LEU A 275 0.86 6.63 17.46
C LEU A 275 0.33 7.98 16.95
N ASP A 276 0.50 8.30 15.66
CA ASP A 276 0.14 9.60 15.08
C ASP A 276 0.81 10.79 15.81
N ARG A 277 2.10 10.62 16.15
CA ARG A 277 2.96 11.60 16.83
C ARG A 277 4.11 12.04 15.90
N PRO A 278 3.82 12.78 14.80
CA PRO A 278 4.81 13.09 13.77
C PRO A 278 5.94 14.00 14.25
N GLY A 279 5.71 14.84 15.27
CA GLY A 279 6.73 15.72 15.84
C GLY A 279 7.83 14.94 16.59
N GLU A 280 7.43 14.04 17.48
CA GLU A 280 8.35 13.16 18.18
C GLU A 280 9.03 12.17 17.23
N SER A 281 8.29 11.66 16.25
CA SER A 281 8.87 10.83 15.19
C SER A 281 9.97 11.57 14.45
N ARG A 282 9.72 12.81 14.02
CA ARG A 282 10.70 13.64 13.32
C ARG A 282 11.99 13.78 14.13
N ALA A 283 11.89 14.08 15.42
CA ALA A 283 13.05 14.22 16.29
C ALA A 283 13.86 12.90 16.38
N ALA A 284 13.19 11.76 16.50
CA ALA A 284 13.84 10.45 16.56
C ALA A 284 14.46 10.03 15.21
N ILE A 285 13.82 10.35 14.09
CA ILE A 285 14.35 10.14 12.73
C ILE A 285 15.59 11.02 12.50
N ASP A 286 15.54 12.30 12.86
CA ASP A 286 16.68 13.22 12.73
C ASP A 286 17.88 12.71 13.57
N LYS A 287 17.62 12.16 14.77
CA LYS A 287 18.67 11.50 15.57
C LYS A 287 19.23 10.26 14.90
N THR A 288 18.37 9.43 14.30
CA THR A 288 18.79 8.24 13.55
C THR A 288 19.71 8.64 12.40
N LEU A 289 19.32 9.61 11.59
CA LEU A 289 20.09 10.07 10.43
C LEU A 289 21.37 10.82 10.81
N ALA A 290 21.43 11.42 12.00
CA ALA A 290 22.67 12.00 12.52
C ALA A 290 23.71 10.92 12.90
N LEU A 291 23.26 9.76 13.38
CA LEU A 291 24.11 8.62 13.74
C LEU A 291 24.42 7.73 12.52
N GLU A 292 23.43 7.53 11.67
CA GLU A 292 23.43 6.65 10.50
C GLU A 292 22.82 7.38 9.30
N PRO A 293 23.59 8.23 8.58
CA PRO A 293 23.06 9.03 7.46
C PRO A 293 22.47 8.20 6.31
N GLY A 294 22.91 6.96 6.16
CA GLY A 294 22.39 5.98 5.20
C GLY A 294 21.35 5.01 5.79
N ASN A 295 20.66 5.36 6.87
CA ASN A 295 19.58 4.51 7.36
C ASN A 295 18.37 4.64 6.41
N ALA A 296 18.21 3.69 5.50
CA ALA A 296 17.18 3.71 4.46
C ALA A 296 15.77 3.80 5.03
N GLN A 297 15.49 3.11 6.13
CA GLN A 297 14.20 3.13 6.81
C GLN A 297 13.88 4.52 7.41
N ALA A 298 14.86 5.17 8.04
CA ALA A 298 14.71 6.54 8.52
C ALA A 298 14.54 7.56 7.37
N LEU A 299 15.28 7.39 6.26
CA LEU A 299 15.11 8.19 5.04
C LEU A 299 13.70 8.01 4.45
N PHE A 300 13.18 6.79 4.42
CA PHE A 300 11.81 6.51 3.99
C PHE A 300 10.77 7.19 4.88
N PHE A 301 10.89 7.09 6.20
CA PHE A 301 9.97 7.78 7.11
C PHE A 301 10.09 9.30 7.04
N LEU A 302 11.30 9.83 6.79
CA LEU A 302 11.48 11.24 6.49
C LEU A 302 10.70 11.64 5.24
N GLY A 303 10.72 10.81 4.19
CA GLY A 303 9.89 10.99 3.00
C GLY A 303 8.39 11.00 3.30
N LEU A 304 7.90 10.07 4.12
CA LEU A 304 6.48 10.06 4.55
C LEU A 304 6.11 11.33 5.32
N LEU A 305 6.97 11.80 6.23
CA LEU A 305 6.77 13.05 6.97
C LEU A 305 6.74 14.27 6.04
N HIS A 306 7.60 14.30 5.02
CA HIS A 306 7.56 15.35 4.01
C HIS A 306 6.26 15.33 3.21
N MET A 307 5.73 14.15 2.88
CA MET A 307 4.42 14.02 2.22
C MET A 307 3.27 14.55 3.07
N ASP A 308 3.23 14.22 4.36
CA ASP A 308 2.20 14.73 5.29
C ASP A 308 2.25 16.26 5.40
N GLN A 309 3.45 16.84 5.28
CA GLN A 309 3.68 18.28 5.28
C GLN A 309 3.42 18.96 3.93
N GLY A 310 3.02 18.21 2.90
CA GLY A 310 2.78 18.75 1.56
C GLY A 310 4.07 19.15 0.82
N ARG A 311 5.18 18.46 1.10
CA ARG A 311 6.53 18.72 0.56
C ARG A 311 6.99 17.56 -0.34
N PRO A 312 6.39 17.38 -1.53
CA PRO A 312 6.63 16.21 -2.37
C PRO A 312 8.04 16.16 -2.95
N ASP A 313 8.71 17.31 -3.14
CA ASP A 313 10.05 17.34 -3.70
C ASP A 313 11.11 16.84 -2.71
N GLU A 314 11.03 17.29 -1.45
CA GLU A 314 11.86 16.73 -0.39
C GLU A 314 11.52 15.27 -0.09
N ALA A 315 10.25 14.87 -0.23
CA ALA A 315 9.86 13.48 -0.07
C ALA A 315 10.49 12.57 -1.14
N LEU A 316 10.45 12.98 -2.42
CA LEU A 316 11.09 12.23 -3.49
C LEU A 316 12.59 12.09 -3.25
N ALA A 317 13.28 13.18 -2.90
CA ALA A 317 14.72 13.14 -2.61
C ALA A 317 15.04 12.20 -1.43
N ALA A 318 14.18 12.14 -0.41
CA ALA A 318 14.33 11.21 0.71
C ALA A 318 14.11 9.75 0.29
N TYR A 319 13.11 9.47 -0.55
CA TYR A 319 12.88 8.12 -1.10
C TYR A 319 14.01 7.68 -2.04
N GLU A 320 14.51 8.56 -2.91
CA GLU A 320 15.65 8.26 -3.78
C GLU A 320 16.89 7.89 -2.95
N LYS A 321 17.21 8.66 -1.91
CA LYS A 321 18.31 8.31 -0.99
C LYS A 321 18.06 6.99 -0.26
N ALA A 322 16.81 6.69 0.11
CA ALA A 322 16.47 5.40 0.69
C ALA A 322 16.73 4.26 -0.30
N CYS A 323 16.37 4.43 -1.58
CA CYS A 323 16.67 3.46 -2.65
C CYS A 323 18.17 3.36 -2.97
N GLU A 324 18.93 4.44 -2.89
CA GLU A 324 20.39 4.42 -3.08
C GLU A 324 21.08 3.67 -1.94
N SER A 325 20.63 3.92 -0.72
CA SER A 325 21.19 3.29 0.47
C SER A 325 20.80 1.83 0.60
N GLU A 326 19.58 1.50 0.18
CA GLU A 326 19.06 0.13 0.13
C GLU A 326 18.32 -0.12 -1.19
N PRO A 327 19.02 -0.66 -2.21
CA PRO A 327 18.45 -0.91 -3.54
C PRO A 327 17.25 -1.85 -3.57
N ASP A 328 17.09 -2.69 -2.54
CA ASP A 328 16.03 -3.67 -2.43
C ASP A 328 14.86 -3.20 -1.55
N PHE A 329 14.80 -1.90 -1.23
CA PHE A 329 13.70 -1.34 -0.45
C PHE A 329 12.46 -1.05 -1.32
N ALA A 330 11.62 -2.07 -1.51
CA ALA A 330 10.44 -2.02 -2.39
C ALA A 330 9.51 -0.82 -2.13
N MET A 331 9.23 -0.51 -0.87
CA MET A 331 8.33 0.60 -0.50
C MET A 331 8.89 1.98 -0.86
N ALA A 332 10.21 2.17 -0.80
CA ALA A 332 10.84 3.42 -1.24
C ALA A 332 10.71 3.58 -2.76
N HIS A 333 10.94 2.50 -3.53
CA HIS A 333 10.72 2.50 -4.98
C HIS A 333 9.26 2.77 -5.32
N TYR A 334 8.31 2.09 -4.67
CA TYR A 334 6.88 2.33 -4.90
C TYR A 334 6.49 3.80 -4.67
N ASN A 335 6.91 4.41 -3.56
CA ASN A 335 6.56 5.80 -3.26
C ASN A 335 7.30 6.82 -4.14
N ALA A 336 8.55 6.56 -4.53
CA ALA A 336 9.24 7.34 -5.54
C ALA A 336 8.50 7.26 -6.90
N GLY A 337 8.09 6.06 -7.32
CA GLY A 337 7.31 5.84 -8.53
C GLY A 337 5.99 6.61 -8.55
N GLN A 338 5.28 6.66 -7.41
CA GLN A 338 4.07 7.48 -7.27
C GLN A 338 4.33 8.98 -7.46
N LEU A 339 5.45 9.49 -6.94
CA LEU A 339 5.81 10.90 -7.07
C LEU A 339 6.25 11.26 -8.49
N TYR A 340 7.05 10.42 -9.15
CA TYR A 340 7.36 10.61 -10.56
C TYR A 340 6.09 10.58 -11.42
N GLN A 341 5.17 9.64 -11.16
CA GLN A 341 3.89 9.58 -11.86
C GLN A 341 3.07 10.86 -11.66
N LEU A 342 3.02 11.40 -10.44
CA LEU A 342 2.31 12.65 -10.14
C LEU A 342 2.91 13.85 -10.88
N ARG A 343 4.23 13.86 -11.10
CA ARG A 343 4.94 14.86 -11.90
C ARG A 343 4.79 14.67 -13.41
N GLY A 344 4.14 13.60 -13.86
CA GLY A 344 4.03 13.25 -15.28
C GLY A 344 5.32 12.64 -15.86
N GLU A 345 6.28 12.28 -15.02
CA GLU A 345 7.56 11.69 -15.42
C GLU A 345 7.41 10.17 -15.57
N ALA A 346 6.85 9.74 -16.70
CA ALA A 346 6.45 8.34 -16.89
C ALA A 346 7.63 7.33 -16.93
N ALA A 347 8.77 7.71 -17.51
CA ALA A 347 9.94 6.82 -17.59
C ALA A 347 10.52 6.45 -16.21
N PRO A 348 10.88 7.41 -15.34
CA PRO A 348 11.37 7.06 -14.00
C PRO A 348 10.28 6.44 -13.12
N ALA A 349 9.00 6.80 -13.31
CA ALA A 349 7.91 6.12 -12.61
C ALA A 349 7.86 4.62 -12.96
N LEU A 350 8.03 4.28 -14.24
CA LEU A 350 8.01 2.90 -14.71
C LEU A 350 9.16 2.09 -14.13
N GLU A 351 10.39 2.64 -14.18
CA GLU A 351 11.59 2.02 -13.59
C GLU A 351 11.38 1.68 -12.11
N ARG A 352 10.88 2.67 -11.33
CA ARG A 352 10.66 2.49 -9.90
C ARG A 352 9.56 1.47 -9.60
N PHE A 353 8.44 1.51 -10.30
CA PHE A 353 7.39 0.52 -10.10
C PHE A 353 7.81 -0.88 -10.55
N GLN A 354 8.59 -1.03 -11.61
CA GLN A 354 9.13 -2.32 -12.04
C GLN A 354 10.04 -2.90 -10.97
N LYS A 355 10.99 -2.11 -10.44
CA LYS A 355 11.86 -2.54 -9.36
C LYS A 355 11.07 -2.92 -8.10
N ALA A 356 10.04 -2.16 -7.74
CA ALA A 356 9.16 -2.52 -6.63
C ALA A 356 8.41 -3.85 -6.87
N ALA A 357 7.96 -4.12 -8.11
CA ALA A 357 7.25 -5.34 -8.47
C ALA A 357 8.17 -6.57 -8.55
N GLU A 358 9.45 -6.38 -8.89
CA GLU A 358 10.49 -7.42 -8.80
C GLU A 358 10.76 -7.80 -7.34
N LEU A 359 10.84 -6.81 -6.46
CA LEU A 359 11.16 -6.98 -5.04
C LEU A 359 10.00 -7.56 -4.23
N GLU A 360 8.76 -7.14 -4.53
CA GLU A 360 7.55 -7.66 -3.90
C GLU A 360 6.53 -8.08 -4.97
N PRO A 361 6.69 -9.27 -5.59
CA PRO A 361 5.80 -9.74 -6.67
C PRO A 361 4.34 -9.91 -6.27
N GLN A 362 4.10 -10.05 -4.97
CA GLN A 362 2.78 -10.24 -4.36
C GLN A 362 2.09 -8.90 -4.00
N ASP A 363 2.76 -7.76 -4.15
CA ASP A 363 2.12 -6.45 -3.95
C ASP A 363 1.28 -6.07 -5.17
N TRP A 364 -0.02 -6.32 -5.05
CA TRP A 364 -0.99 -5.97 -6.07
C TRP A 364 -1.05 -4.47 -6.37
N ARG A 365 -0.69 -3.60 -5.40
CA ARG A 365 -0.78 -2.15 -5.57
C ARG A 365 0.24 -1.68 -6.60
N THR A 366 1.46 -2.22 -6.54
CA THR A 366 2.51 -1.96 -7.53
C THR A 366 2.09 -2.45 -8.91
N ARG A 367 1.55 -3.67 -9.02
CA ARG A 367 1.02 -4.22 -10.30
C ARG A 367 -0.07 -3.32 -10.89
N ALA A 368 -1.01 -2.85 -10.06
CA ALA A 368 -2.06 -1.94 -10.49
C ALA A 368 -1.51 -0.58 -10.99
N LYS A 369 -0.41 -0.07 -10.41
CA LYS A 369 0.26 1.14 -10.90
C LYS A 369 0.93 0.91 -12.25
N LEU A 370 1.60 -0.22 -12.45
CA LEU A 370 2.22 -0.59 -13.72
C LEU A 370 1.18 -0.71 -14.84
N VAL A 371 0.04 -1.35 -14.57
CA VAL A 371 -1.11 -1.37 -15.49
C VAL A 371 -1.49 0.03 -15.93
N GLN A 372 -1.75 0.93 -14.97
CA GLN A 372 -2.22 2.29 -15.26
C GLN A 372 -1.20 3.04 -16.12
N LEU A 373 0.08 2.89 -15.79
CA LEU A 373 1.16 3.57 -16.50
C LEU A 373 1.37 3.02 -17.91
N HIS A 374 1.37 1.70 -18.08
CA HIS A 374 1.44 1.06 -19.39
C HIS A 374 0.22 1.40 -20.26
N GLN A 375 -0.97 1.50 -19.66
CA GLN A 375 -2.17 1.95 -20.36
C GLN A 375 -2.05 3.38 -20.84
N ALA A 376 -1.58 4.30 -19.98
CA ALA A 376 -1.36 5.71 -20.37
C ALA A 376 -0.29 5.86 -21.47
N LEU A 377 0.71 4.98 -21.49
CA LEU A 377 1.78 4.95 -22.50
C LEU A 377 1.40 4.19 -23.78
N GLY A 378 0.26 3.50 -23.81
CA GLY A 378 -0.12 2.64 -24.94
C GLY A 378 0.70 1.34 -25.05
N HIS A 379 1.44 0.97 -24.01
CA HIS A 379 2.24 -0.26 -23.91
C HIS A 379 1.35 -1.48 -23.65
N LYS A 380 0.52 -1.87 -24.64
CA LYS A 380 -0.53 -2.88 -24.49
C LYS A 380 -0.02 -4.24 -23.99
N ALA A 381 1.06 -4.74 -24.57
CA ALA A 381 1.61 -6.05 -24.21
C ALA A 381 2.04 -6.09 -22.73
N GLN A 382 2.80 -5.10 -22.28
CA GLN A 382 3.24 -5.01 -20.89
C GLN A 382 2.07 -4.77 -19.93
N ARG A 383 1.11 -3.91 -20.29
CA ARG A 383 -0.13 -3.72 -19.52
C ARG A 383 -0.83 -5.06 -19.29
N ASP A 384 -0.95 -5.88 -20.33
CA ASP A 384 -1.68 -7.15 -20.26
C ASP A 384 -0.92 -8.20 -19.44
N THR A 385 0.42 -8.21 -19.51
CA THR A 385 1.26 -9.02 -18.59
C THR A 385 1.02 -8.63 -17.12
N GLU A 386 1.01 -7.33 -16.80
CA GLU A 386 0.77 -6.86 -15.43
C GLU A 386 -0.67 -7.11 -14.96
N ARG A 387 -1.64 -7.07 -15.87
CA ARG A 387 -3.03 -7.47 -15.62
C ARG A 387 -3.14 -8.95 -15.29
N GLU A 388 -2.44 -9.82 -16.02
CA GLU A 388 -2.41 -11.26 -15.75
C GLU A 388 -1.83 -11.56 -14.38
N ALA A 389 -0.73 -10.89 -14.01
CA ALA A 389 -0.17 -10.98 -12.66
C ALA A 389 -1.21 -10.55 -11.59
N LEU A 390 -1.95 -9.46 -11.82
CA LEU A 390 -3.01 -9.01 -10.91
C LEU A 390 -4.16 -10.03 -10.78
N LEU A 391 -4.55 -10.67 -11.88
CA LEU A 391 -5.58 -11.72 -11.87
C LEU A 391 -5.13 -12.93 -11.03
N LEU A 392 -3.88 -13.37 -11.17
CA LEU A 392 -3.34 -14.47 -10.37
C LEU A 392 -3.34 -14.13 -8.87
N LEU A 393 -3.03 -12.88 -8.51
CA LEU A 393 -3.11 -12.41 -7.12
C LEU A 393 -4.55 -12.43 -6.59
N HIS A 394 -5.52 -12.00 -7.41
CA HIS A 394 -6.93 -12.05 -7.05
C HIS A 394 -7.41 -13.50 -6.84
N GLN A 395 -7.10 -14.42 -7.77
CA GLN A 395 -7.42 -15.86 -7.64
C GLN A 395 -6.79 -16.50 -6.39
N ALA A 396 -5.64 -15.99 -5.94
CA ALA A 396 -4.99 -16.41 -4.70
C ALA A 396 -5.59 -15.75 -3.44
N GLY A 397 -6.70 -15.00 -3.56
CA GLY A 397 -7.35 -14.29 -2.46
C GLY A 397 -6.53 -13.14 -1.88
N LYS A 398 -5.60 -12.55 -2.67
CA LYS A 398 -4.73 -11.45 -2.23
C LYS A 398 -5.31 -10.07 -2.52
N VAL A 399 -6.36 -9.98 -3.32
CA VAL A 399 -6.97 -8.73 -3.79
C VAL A 399 -8.49 -8.87 -3.81
N ASP A 400 -9.19 -8.01 -3.07
CA ASP A 400 -10.67 -7.91 -3.06
C ASP A 400 -11.24 -7.14 -4.27
N LYS A 401 -10.46 -6.93 -5.34
CA LYS A 401 -10.93 -6.24 -6.56
C LYS A 401 -11.34 -7.27 -7.61
N ASP A 402 -12.62 -7.27 -7.94
CA ASP A 402 -13.19 -8.22 -8.90
C ASP A 402 -13.19 -7.68 -10.33
N TYR A 403 -12.69 -6.46 -10.55
CA TYR A 403 -12.72 -5.80 -11.87
C TYR A 403 -11.47 -4.99 -12.20
N PHE A 404 -11.28 -4.79 -13.51
CA PHE A 404 -10.17 -4.12 -14.16
C PHE A 404 -10.69 -3.18 -15.24
N VAL A 405 -10.31 -1.90 -15.20
CA VAL A 405 -10.60 -0.97 -16.31
C VAL A 405 -9.58 -1.23 -17.41
N ARG A 406 -10.03 -1.78 -18.54
CA ARG A 406 -9.17 -2.32 -19.60
C ARG A 406 -8.65 -1.25 -20.56
N GLU A 407 -9.53 -0.35 -20.96
CA GLU A 407 -9.18 0.82 -21.76
C GLU A 407 -10.28 1.89 -21.69
N GLN A 408 -9.93 3.10 -22.12
CA GLN A 408 -10.87 4.16 -22.42
C GLN A 408 -10.57 4.67 -23.84
N PHE A 409 -11.59 4.78 -24.68
CA PHE A 409 -11.44 5.25 -26.06
C PHE A 409 -12.60 6.15 -26.48
N ASN A 410 -12.41 6.88 -27.58
CA ASN A 410 -13.48 7.68 -28.18
C ASN A 410 -13.97 7.03 -29.48
N GLU A 411 -15.28 6.94 -29.64
CA GLU A 411 -15.92 6.41 -30.85
C GLU A 411 -17.11 7.30 -31.25
N ALA A 412 -17.00 7.93 -32.42
CA ALA A 412 -17.97 8.91 -32.94
C ALA A 412 -18.37 10.00 -31.92
N GLY A 413 -17.38 10.57 -31.23
CA GLY A 413 -17.59 11.62 -30.23
C GLY A 413 -18.12 11.15 -28.87
N ARG A 414 -18.36 9.84 -28.68
CA ARG A 414 -18.71 9.26 -27.38
C ARG A 414 -17.46 8.69 -26.72
N THR A 415 -17.36 8.87 -25.41
CA THR A 415 -16.31 8.23 -24.62
C THR A 415 -16.80 6.86 -24.17
N VAL A 416 -15.98 5.83 -24.35
CA VAL A 416 -16.28 4.45 -23.95
C VAL A 416 -15.25 4.01 -22.92
N MET A 417 -15.71 3.54 -21.77
CA MET A 417 -14.89 2.90 -20.75
C MET A 417 -15.16 1.40 -20.76
N ALA A 418 -14.13 0.61 -21.05
CA ALA A 418 -14.20 -0.84 -21.02
C ALA A 418 -13.75 -1.38 -19.67
N VAL A 419 -14.59 -2.16 -19.02
CA VAL A 419 -14.37 -2.82 -17.73
C VAL A 419 -14.40 -4.33 -17.96
N GLU A 420 -13.44 -5.04 -17.38
CA GLU A 420 -13.36 -6.49 -17.34
C GLU A 420 -13.58 -6.96 -15.90
N ASN A 421 -14.53 -7.87 -15.68
CA ASN A 421 -14.68 -8.51 -14.38
C ASN A 421 -13.98 -9.87 -14.40
N PHE A 422 -13.20 -10.14 -13.36
CA PHE A 422 -12.40 -11.35 -13.22
C PHE A 422 -13.24 -12.57 -12.84
N GLU A 423 -14.34 -12.35 -12.13
CA GLU A 423 -15.22 -13.41 -11.68
C GLU A 423 -16.58 -13.33 -12.39
N LEU A 424 -17.12 -14.50 -12.72
CA LEU A 424 -18.43 -14.65 -13.36
C LEU A 424 -19.41 -15.33 -12.40
N GLU A 425 -19.72 -14.64 -11.30
CA GLU A 425 -20.63 -15.10 -10.26
C GLU A 425 -22.03 -14.50 -10.38
N GLY A 426 -23.02 -15.22 -9.85
CA GLY A 426 -24.41 -14.80 -9.78
C GLY A 426 -25.23 -15.07 -11.06
N ASP A 427 -26.52 -14.74 -10.98
CA ASP A 427 -27.49 -15.02 -12.05
C ASP A 427 -27.24 -14.21 -13.32
N TRP A 428 -26.57 -13.05 -13.18
CA TRP A 428 -26.33 -12.04 -14.21
C TRP A 428 -24.84 -11.67 -14.29
N ALA A 429 -23.98 -12.68 -14.40
CA ALA A 429 -22.54 -12.50 -14.45
C ALA A 429 -22.11 -11.69 -15.70
N ARG A 430 -21.17 -10.76 -15.55
CA ARG A 430 -20.71 -9.88 -16.64
C ARG A 430 -19.22 -10.06 -16.85
N ARG A 431 -18.80 -10.46 -18.05
CA ARG A 431 -17.37 -10.59 -18.36
C ARG A 431 -16.75 -9.26 -18.74
N TYR A 432 -17.38 -8.55 -19.67
CA TYR A 432 -16.97 -7.23 -20.11
C TYR A 432 -18.14 -6.26 -20.06
N GLU A 433 -17.89 -5.03 -19.63
CA GLU A 433 -18.83 -3.91 -19.74
C GLU A 433 -18.20 -2.75 -20.49
N PHE A 434 -18.94 -2.18 -21.44
CA PHE A 434 -18.57 -1.00 -22.19
C PHE A 434 -19.55 0.10 -21.82
N GLN A 435 -19.11 1.00 -20.94
CA GLN A 435 -19.91 2.12 -20.47
C GLN A 435 -19.70 3.29 -21.43
N VAL A 436 -20.75 3.69 -22.12
CA VAL A 436 -20.72 4.67 -23.21
C VAL A 436 -21.30 6.00 -22.74
N TYR A 437 -20.50 7.05 -22.78
CA TYR A 437 -20.84 8.39 -22.34
C TYR A 437 -20.97 9.32 -23.56
N ALA A 438 -22.13 9.97 -23.70
CA ALA A 438 -22.30 11.04 -24.67
C ALA A 438 -21.55 12.32 -24.23
N PRO A 439 -21.22 13.24 -25.16
CA PRO A 439 -20.54 14.48 -24.84
C PRO A 439 -21.18 15.23 -23.66
N GLY A 440 -20.39 15.54 -22.63
CA GLY A 440 -20.83 16.29 -21.47
C GLY A 440 -21.77 15.54 -20.51
N GLN A 441 -21.99 14.24 -20.70
CA GLN A 441 -22.78 13.41 -19.78
C GLN A 441 -21.90 12.74 -18.72
N GLU A 442 -22.31 12.80 -17.47
CA GLU A 442 -21.63 12.13 -16.34
C GLU A 442 -22.08 10.67 -16.16
N ARG A 443 -23.23 10.30 -16.74
CA ARG A 443 -23.77 8.94 -16.68
C ARG A 443 -23.69 8.26 -18.05
N PRO A 444 -23.49 6.93 -18.08
CA PRO A 444 -23.50 6.21 -19.34
C PRO A 444 -24.89 6.31 -19.98
N THR A 445 -24.92 6.68 -21.26
CA THR A 445 -26.12 6.72 -22.09
C THR A 445 -26.43 5.37 -22.73
N LEU A 446 -25.48 4.44 -22.68
CA LEU A 446 -25.61 3.06 -23.11
C LEU A 446 -24.55 2.23 -22.36
N VAL A 447 -24.94 1.06 -21.87
CA VAL A 447 -24.00 0.06 -21.34
C VAL A 447 -24.10 -1.18 -22.21
N ILE A 448 -23.02 -1.54 -22.90
CA ILE A 448 -22.97 -2.80 -23.65
C ILE A 448 -22.22 -3.81 -22.80
N SER A 449 -22.81 -4.97 -22.53
CA SER A 449 -22.24 -6.00 -21.67
C SER A 449 -22.12 -7.31 -22.43
N LEU A 450 -20.94 -7.92 -22.36
CA LEU A 450 -20.80 -9.35 -22.62
C LEU A 450 -21.06 -10.08 -21.31
N GLY A 451 -22.25 -10.66 -21.17
CA GLY A 451 -22.69 -11.33 -19.96
C GLY A 451 -22.95 -12.82 -20.14
N SER A 452 -23.25 -13.49 -19.03
CA SER A 452 -23.62 -14.90 -18.99
C SER A 452 -24.70 -15.14 -17.95
N TYR A 453 -25.85 -15.65 -18.39
CA TYR A 453 -26.99 -15.93 -17.52
C TYR A 453 -26.90 -17.32 -16.91
N ALA A 454 -27.00 -17.43 -15.59
CA ALA A 454 -26.92 -18.72 -14.91
C ALA A 454 -28.02 -19.67 -15.37
N PHE A 455 -29.25 -19.17 -15.52
CA PHE A 455 -30.39 -19.95 -16.00
C PHE A 455 -30.18 -20.52 -17.41
N ALA A 456 -29.72 -19.69 -18.36
CA ALA A 456 -29.46 -20.13 -19.73
C ALA A 456 -28.39 -21.23 -19.77
N ASN A 457 -27.36 -21.10 -18.93
CA ASN A 457 -26.30 -22.10 -18.81
C ASN A 457 -26.77 -23.39 -18.12
N ALA A 458 -27.64 -23.30 -17.12
CA ALA A 458 -28.22 -24.47 -16.47
C ALA A 458 -29.03 -25.31 -17.47
N PHE A 459 -29.90 -24.67 -18.24
CA PHE A 459 -30.68 -25.35 -19.28
C PHE A 459 -29.80 -25.94 -20.39
N ALA A 460 -28.73 -25.24 -20.81
CA ALA A 460 -27.78 -25.78 -21.77
C ALA A 460 -27.07 -27.03 -21.25
N ARG A 461 -26.66 -27.04 -19.97
CA ARG A 461 -25.99 -28.17 -19.31
C ARG A 461 -26.87 -29.39 -19.13
N GLU A 462 -28.21 -29.24 -19.06
CA GLU A 462 -29.12 -30.40 -19.07
C GLU A 462 -29.05 -31.18 -20.39
N LYS A 463 -28.78 -30.49 -21.50
CA LYS A 463 -28.71 -31.09 -22.84
C LYS A 463 -27.31 -31.58 -23.19
N ASP A 464 -26.30 -30.79 -22.84
CA ASP A 464 -24.89 -31.12 -23.01
C ASP A 464 -24.12 -30.67 -21.76
N PRO A 465 -23.89 -31.58 -20.80
CA PRO A 465 -23.16 -31.27 -19.57
C PRO A 465 -21.72 -30.80 -19.80
N THR A 466 -21.14 -31.14 -20.95
CA THR A 466 -19.77 -30.77 -21.33
C THR A 466 -19.71 -29.54 -22.23
N GLY A 467 -20.86 -29.01 -22.62
CA GLY A 467 -20.98 -27.86 -23.51
C GLY A 467 -20.33 -26.61 -22.91
N PRO A 468 -19.76 -25.74 -23.75
CA PRO A 468 -19.12 -24.51 -23.30
C PRO A 468 -20.15 -23.54 -22.68
N ARG A 469 -19.67 -22.67 -21.78
CA ARG A 469 -20.51 -21.62 -21.18
C ARG A 469 -21.10 -20.71 -22.27
N LEU A 470 -22.39 -20.40 -22.17
CA LEU A 470 -23.09 -19.49 -23.07
C LEU A 470 -22.93 -18.04 -22.61
N PHE A 471 -22.69 -17.17 -23.59
CA PHE A 471 -22.60 -15.73 -23.42
C PHE A 471 -23.56 -14.99 -24.33
N HIS A 472 -23.91 -13.77 -23.96
CA HIS A 472 -24.74 -12.85 -24.74
C HIS A 472 -24.10 -11.46 -24.75
N LEU A 473 -24.28 -10.74 -25.85
CA LEU A 473 -23.88 -9.34 -25.97
C LEU A 473 -25.13 -8.47 -25.95
N ASP A 474 -25.33 -7.76 -24.86
CA ASP A 474 -26.54 -6.98 -24.59
C ASP A 474 -26.24 -5.49 -24.42
N GLY A 475 -27.11 -4.62 -24.93
CA GLY A 475 -27.12 -3.19 -24.71
C GLY A 475 -28.24 -2.80 -23.74
N TYR A 476 -27.90 -2.07 -22.69
CA TYR A 476 -28.82 -1.54 -21.69
C TYR A 476 -28.90 -0.02 -21.80
N HIS A 477 -30.12 0.48 -21.96
CA HIS A 477 -30.42 1.90 -22.12
C HIS A 477 -30.95 2.50 -20.81
N PRO A 478 -30.80 3.82 -20.59
CA PRO A 478 -31.27 4.49 -19.37
C PRO A 478 -32.79 4.42 -19.14
N ASP A 479 -33.57 4.20 -20.20
CA ASP A 479 -35.02 4.01 -20.16
C ASP A 479 -35.44 2.56 -19.86
N ASN A 480 -34.51 1.73 -19.39
CA ASN A 480 -34.65 0.29 -19.18
C ASN A 480 -34.97 -0.50 -20.47
N ALA A 481 -34.76 0.07 -21.66
CA ALA A 481 -34.75 -0.73 -22.88
C ALA A 481 -33.52 -1.66 -22.89
N HIS A 482 -33.72 -2.85 -23.45
CA HIS A 482 -32.72 -3.91 -23.52
C HIS A 482 -32.64 -4.44 -24.94
N ASP A 483 -31.44 -4.40 -25.52
CA ASP A 483 -31.15 -4.86 -26.87
C ASP A 483 -30.19 -6.04 -26.81
N THR A 484 -30.48 -7.13 -27.53
CA THR A 484 -29.55 -8.26 -27.65
C THR A 484 -28.95 -8.28 -29.05
N TYR A 485 -27.62 -8.28 -29.12
CA TYR A 485 -26.83 -8.19 -30.37
C TYR A 485 -26.20 -9.51 -30.79
N GLY A 486 -25.97 -10.44 -29.86
CA GLY A 486 -25.35 -11.73 -30.17
C GLY A 486 -25.47 -12.75 -29.05
N PHE A 487 -25.39 -14.03 -29.42
CA PHE A 487 -25.23 -15.17 -28.51
C PHE A 487 -23.99 -15.97 -28.91
N PHE A 488 -23.23 -16.43 -27.93
CA PHE A 488 -21.95 -17.11 -28.15
C PHE A 488 -21.86 -18.38 -27.32
N GLN A 489 -21.32 -19.42 -27.94
CA GLN A 489 -20.90 -20.64 -27.25
C GLN A 489 -19.42 -20.51 -26.94
N GLY A 490 -19.07 -20.50 -25.66
CA GLY A 490 -17.73 -20.14 -25.21
C GLY A 490 -17.55 -18.63 -25.06
N GLU A 491 -16.52 -18.24 -24.31
CA GLU A 491 -16.19 -16.83 -24.08
C GLU A 491 -15.51 -16.25 -25.33
N PRO A 492 -16.12 -15.27 -26.03
CA PRO A 492 -15.42 -14.56 -27.10
C PRO A 492 -14.26 -13.75 -26.52
N SER A 493 -13.20 -13.60 -27.32
CA SER A 493 -12.07 -12.77 -26.91
C SER A 493 -12.48 -11.32 -26.72
N TYR A 494 -11.68 -10.58 -25.94
CA TYR A 494 -11.92 -9.15 -25.76
C TYR A 494 -11.87 -8.39 -27.09
N ASP A 495 -10.93 -8.72 -27.99
CA ASP A 495 -10.78 -8.02 -29.27
C ASP A 495 -11.99 -8.26 -30.19
N GLU A 496 -12.50 -9.50 -30.26
CA GLU A 496 -13.75 -9.81 -30.97
C GLU A 496 -14.93 -9.03 -30.36
N THR A 497 -15.04 -9.03 -29.03
CA THR A 497 -16.11 -8.31 -28.31
C THR A 497 -16.05 -6.81 -28.58
N ARG A 498 -14.84 -6.24 -28.53
CA ARG A 498 -14.58 -4.82 -28.76
C ARG A 498 -14.97 -4.40 -30.19
N GLU A 499 -14.62 -5.19 -31.21
CA GLU A 499 -15.01 -4.88 -32.59
C GLU A 499 -16.54 -4.96 -32.80
N MET A 500 -17.22 -5.90 -32.13
CA MET A 500 -18.69 -5.93 -32.12
C MET A 500 -19.27 -4.67 -31.47
N VAL A 501 -18.73 -4.24 -30.33
CA VAL A 501 -19.14 -2.98 -29.66
C VAL A 501 -18.93 -1.78 -30.58
N LEU A 502 -17.79 -1.68 -31.26
CA LEU A 502 -17.54 -0.61 -32.23
C LEU A 502 -18.56 -0.63 -33.36
N SER A 503 -18.90 -1.82 -33.87
CA SER A 503 -19.92 -1.99 -34.91
C SER A 503 -21.32 -1.55 -34.44
N ILE A 504 -21.69 -1.84 -33.19
CA ILE A 504 -22.93 -1.36 -32.56
C ILE A 504 -22.92 0.18 -32.50
N LEU A 505 -21.84 0.76 -31.97
CA LEU A 505 -21.72 2.20 -31.82
C LEU A 505 -21.77 2.93 -33.17
N ARG A 506 -21.21 2.34 -34.23
CA ARG A 506 -21.25 2.87 -35.61
C ARG A 506 -22.60 2.65 -36.31
N GLY A 507 -23.54 1.96 -35.69
CA GLY A 507 -24.83 1.60 -36.29
C GLY A 507 -24.74 0.54 -37.38
N GLN A 508 -23.62 -0.18 -37.45
CA GLN A 508 -23.36 -1.24 -38.42
C GLN A 508 -23.93 -2.59 -37.96
N LEU A 509 -23.97 -2.81 -36.64
CA LEU A 509 -24.61 -3.98 -36.05
C LEU A 509 -25.96 -3.59 -35.44
N LYS A 510 -27.03 -4.20 -35.94
CA LYS A 510 -28.40 -4.00 -35.42
C LYS A 510 -28.73 -5.07 -34.37
N PRO A 511 -29.58 -4.76 -33.38
CA PRO A 511 -30.00 -5.75 -32.41
C PRO A 511 -30.84 -6.85 -33.07
N MET A 512 -30.65 -8.09 -32.62
CA MET A 512 -31.45 -9.25 -33.01
C MET A 512 -32.83 -9.22 -32.34
N SER A 513 -32.88 -8.73 -31.10
CA SER A 513 -34.10 -8.50 -30.34
C SER A 513 -33.99 -7.24 -29.50
N SER A 514 -35.12 -6.58 -29.27
CA SER A 514 -35.22 -5.39 -28.43
C SER A 514 -36.45 -5.50 -27.54
N THR A 515 -36.27 -5.25 -26.25
CA THR A 515 -37.34 -5.24 -25.24
C THR A 515 -37.47 -3.82 -24.71
N LYS A 516 -38.66 -3.22 -24.85
CA LYS A 516 -38.95 -1.88 -24.36
C LYS A 516 -40.02 -1.95 -23.26
N PRO A 517 -39.76 -1.37 -22.07
CA PRO A 517 -40.77 -1.33 -21.01
C PRO A 517 -42.05 -0.66 -21.51
N GLY A 518 -43.19 -1.34 -21.40
CA GLY A 518 -44.50 -0.78 -21.75
C GLY A 518 -44.91 -0.91 -23.23
N GLN A 519 -44.14 -1.59 -24.06
CA GLN A 519 -44.62 -2.09 -25.36
C GLN A 519 -44.79 -3.62 -25.28
N PRO A 520 -45.96 -4.16 -25.68
CA PRO A 520 -46.26 -5.58 -25.56
C PRO A 520 -45.37 -6.47 -26.43
#